data_AF-A0A917LYT1-F1
#
_entry.id   AF-A0A917LYT1-F1
#
_cell.length_a   1.000
_cell.length_b   1.000
_cell.length_c   1.000
_cell.angle_alpha   90.00
_cell.angle_beta   90.00
_cell.angle_gamma   90.00
#
_symmetry.space_group_name_H-M   'P 1'
#
loop_
_entity.id
_entity.type
_entity.pdbx_description
1 polymer ?
#
loop_
_entity_poly.entity_id
_entity_poly.type
_entity_poly.pdbx_seq_one_letter_code
_entity_poly.pdbx_strand_id
1 'polypeptide(L)'
;MKFCKHCGGEISANAKFCKHCGQDLSGESTNNSEDQTDKVEEFVEKVNHQNDKKLDPLIESEQSDDIGFDNNPVQSKNPVQGGLAASKKSGHGQPSKLSKKSKIMMTIAGALIVLLFAAYQVGASMTSKDKIIEKFEEAMIKKDSKTVADLLAASKKIEINNNTVTGFINYYSENPSEMDYMMEHLKNQAKEYETNPKAAEAAGESTYSYAVNLVKDGKTFVYDNFDIQVSPVYFNVYTNYNDTEISLNGEVIATSDKEDFTKEVGPFLPGTYTFTATYKNDYVELTAEEESTNFDPGYTDDVDLFIDGEEVTFGLPYNDGLDSVKLFINGNDSGIDILKQDAVGPILADGSMTASFEADFPWGTMKTEEVPIDSYYVEAKFTASDEVKQAIQDTIVQYNKELLAAITTADEKKFTIATEEVVTDIIDDAKYDKENEYYYKGKFIGVDFNSESFVISNYGEGWVAGVDTKTYYEEDSWYGDEEPKLEEATDDVGYELIYDEKQEKWKVNYVGWGGSMDDAEIIEYREKEPKEVTSAWFK
;
A
#
# COMPACT_ATOMS: atom_id res chain seq x y z
N MET A 1 -5.86 -11.52 14.36
CA MET A 1 -5.80 -12.36 13.15
C MET A 1 -7.08 -13.19 13.06
N LYS A 2 -8.03 -12.77 12.20
CA LYS A 2 -9.15 -13.60 11.72
C LYS A 2 -8.80 -14.02 10.28
N PHE A 3 -9.32 -15.16 9.82
CA PHE A 3 -9.13 -15.61 8.43
C PHE A 3 -10.49 -15.79 7.74
N CYS A 4 -10.57 -15.42 6.47
CA CYS A 4 -11.80 -15.57 5.70
C CYS A 4 -12.08 -17.06 5.43
N LYS A 5 -13.25 -17.55 5.83
CA LYS A 5 -13.67 -18.95 5.63
C LYS A 5 -13.80 -19.38 4.16
N HIS A 6 -13.83 -18.44 3.21
CA HIS A 6 -14.02 -18.72 1.79
C HIS A 6 -12.71 -18.82 1.01
N CYS A 7 -11.66 -18.06 1.39
CA CYS A 7 -10.37 -18.03 0.66
C CYS A 7 -9.12 -18.24 1.53
N GLY A 8 -9.26 -18.29 2.86
CA GLY A 8 -8.15 -18.43 3.79
C GLY A 8 -7.32 -17.16 4.05
N GLY A 9 -7.50 -16.09 3.27
CA GLY A 9 -6.80 -14.81 3.45
C GLY A 9 -7.10 -14.14 4.79
N GLU A 10 -6.14 -13.39 5.32
CA GLU A 10 -6.30 -12.67 6.59
C GLU A 10 -7.26 -11.48 6.46
N ILE A 11 -8.07 -11.27 7.50
CA ILE A 11 -9.07 -10.21 7.59
C ILE A 11 -8.98 -9.49 8.94
N SER A 12 -9.18 -8.17 8.90
CA SER A 12 -9.33 -7.34 10.11
C SER A 12 -10.51 -7.83 10.95
N ALA A 13 -10.44 -7.61 12.27
CA ALA A 13 -11.45 -8.08 13.23
C ALA A 13 -12.88 -7.62 12.87
N ASN A 14 -13.01 -6.43 12.27
CA ASN A 14 -14.26 -5.76 11.97
C ASN A 14 -14.54 -5.62 10.44
N ALA A 15 -13.80 -6.35 9.60
CA ALA A 15 -13.95 -6.25 8.15
C ALA A 15 -15.34 -6.72 7.68
N LYS A 16 -16.11 -5.83 7.04
CA LYS A 16 -17.42 -6.15 6.45
C LYS A 16 -17.32 -7.02 5.19
N PHE A 17 -16.21 -6.90 4.45
CA PHE A 17 -15.92 -7.68 3.24
C PHE A 17 -14.49 -8.22 3.28
N CYS A 18 -14.23 -9.36 2.64
CA CYS A 18 -12.88 -9.90 2.52
C CYS A 18 -12.10 -9.25 1.37
N LYS A 19 -11.05 -8.48 1.70
CA LYS A 19 -10.16 -7.84 0.71
C LYS A 19 -9.50 -8.79 -0.30
N HIS A 20 -9.45 -10.10 -0.02
CA HIS A 20 -8.83 -11.11 -0.89
C HIS A 20 -9.83 -11.82 -1.84
N CYS A 21 -11.15 -11.64 -1.69
CA CYS A 21 -12.13 -12.33 -2.54
C CYS A 21 -13.50 -11.65 -2.69
N GLY A 22 -13.71 -10.46 -2.12
CA GLY A 22 -14.97 -9.70 -2.20
C GLY A 22 -16.14 -10.25 -1.39
N GLN A 23 -15.98 -11.41 -0.73
CA GLN A 23 -17.03 -12.05 0.06
C GLN A 23 -17.50 -11.14 1.21
N ASP A 24 -18.81 -10.95 1.31
CA ASP A 24 -19.49 -10.30 2.44
C ASP A 24 -19.36 -11.16 3.71
N LEU A 25 -19.00 -10.51 4.83
CA LEU A 25 -18.74 -11.09 6.14
C LEU A 25 -19.70 -10.56 7.23
N SER A 26 -20.62 -9.65 6.89
CA SER A 26 -21.44 -8.90 7.87
C SER A 26 -22.48 -9.76 8.61
N GLY A 27 -22.56 -11.07 8.33
CA GLY A 27 -23.47 -12.01 8.97
C GLY A 27 -22.87 -12.91 10.07
N GLU A 28 -21.55 -12.89 10.30
CA GLU A 28 -20.89 -13.80 11.26
C GLU A 28 -20.57 -13.19 12.63
N SER A 29 -21.58 -12.63 13.28
CA SER A 29 -21.55 -12.30 14.72
C SER A 29 -22.21 -13.40 15.56
N THR A 30 -21.73 -13.60 16.80
CA THR A 30 -22.08 -14.75 17.64
C THR A 30 -23.48 -14.66 18.24
N ASN A 31 -24.33 -15.66 17.98
CA ASN A 31 -25.60 -15.86 18.69
C ASN A 31 -25.44 -16.82 19.89
N ASN A 32 -26.05 -16.47 21.02
CA ASN A 32 -26.30 -17.37 22.14
C ASN A 32 -27.55 -16.87 22.91
N SER A 33 -28.45 -17.80 23.30
CA SER A 33 -29.72 -17.61 24.07
C SER A 33 -30.77 -16.60 23.56
N GLU A 34 -31.96 -17.13 23.24
CA GLU A 34 -33.32 -16.81 23.79
C GLU A 34 -33.75 -15.31 23.96
N ASP A 35 -34.98 -14.86 23.66
CA ASP A 35 -36.29 -15.55 23.56
C ASP A 35 -37.27 -14.85 22.55
N GLN A 36 -38.56 -15.22 22.57
CA GLN A 36 -39.70 -14.75 21.76
C GLN A 36 -40.04 -13.23 22.00
N THR A 37 -40.85 -12.51 21.20
CA THR A 37 -42.17 -12.89 20.63
C THR A 37 -42.69 -11.89 19.56
N ASP A 38 -43.56 -12.37 18.66
CA ASP A 38 -44.68 -11.66 17.98
C ASP A 38 -44.50 -10.43 17.03
N LYS A 39 -44.82 -10.68 15.73
CA LYS A 39 -45.82 -9.95 14.88
C LYS A 39 -45.52 -8.49 14.40
N VAL A 40 -46.01 -7.98 13.25
CA VAL A 40 -46.99 -8.46 12.22
C VAL A 40 -46.81 -7.77 10.83
N GLU A 41 -47.29 -8.42 9.74
CA GLU A 41 -47.62 -7.87 8.38
C GLU A 41 -46.49 -7.23 7.52
N GLU A 42 -46.54 -7.12 6.16
CA GLU A 42 -47.59 -7.41 5.15
C GLU A 42 -47.01 -7.78 3.73
N PHE A 43 -47.89 -7.89 2.70
CA PHE A 43 -47.64 -7.83 1.23
C PHE A 43 -47.28 -9.07 0.35
N VAL A 44 -48.27 -9.97 0.20
CA VAL A 44 -48.93 -10.37 -1.07
C VAL A 44 -48.10 -10.76 -2.33
N GLU A 45 -47.91 -12.07 -2.51
CA GLU A 45 -48.40 -12.90 -3.64
C GLU A 45 -48.55 -12.33 -5.08
N LYS A 46 -47.70 -12.82 -6.03
CA LYS A 46 -47.94 -13.14 -7.48
C LYS A 46 -46.59 -13.36 -8.22
N VAL A 47 -46.41 -14.21 -9.24
CA VAL A 47 -47.26 -15.17 -9.97
C VAL A 47 -46.49 -16.50 -10.08
N ASN A 48 -47.19 -17.64 -10.07
CA ASN A 48 -46.63 -18.96 -10.43
C ASN A 48 -47.43 -19.53 -11.62
N HIS A 49 -46.78 -20.02 -12.69
CA HIS A 49 -47.30 -21.09 -13.57
C HIS A 49 -46.27 -21.52 -14.64
N GLN A 50 -45.83 -22.80 -14.59
CA GLN A 50 -45.91 -23.82 -15.67
C GLN A 50 -45.38 -23.53 -17.12
N ASN A 51 -44.85 -24.50 -17.89
CA ASN A 51 -44.39 -25.88 -17.65
C ASN A 51 -43.70 -26.44 -18.92
N ASP A 52 -43.15 -27.67 -18.81
CA ASP A 52 -42.84 -28.65 -19.88
C ASP A 52 -41.56 -28.42 -20.71
N LYS A 53 -40.56 -29.33 -20.64
CA LYS A 53 -40.42 -30.68 -21.28
C LYS A 53 -40.17 -30.58 -22.81
N LYS A 54 -39.30 -31.39 -23.46
CA LYS A 54 -38.97 -32.80 -23.18
C LYS A 54 -37.70 -33.32 -23.91
N LEU A 55 -36.84 -34.08 -23.21
CA LEU A 55 -35.97 -35.24 -23.59
C LEU A 55 -35.26 -35.35 -24.98
N ASP A 56 -33.92 -35.49 -24.95
CA ASP A 56 -33.08 -36.72 -25.18
C ASP A 56 -33.16 -37.58 -26.50
N PRO A 57 -32.15 -38.47 -26.79
CA PRO A 57 -30.68 -38.31 -26.85
C PRO A 57 -30.02 -39.12 -28.04
N LEU A 58 -28.75 -39.61 -27.92
CA LEU A 58 -28.04 -40.67 -28.73
C LEU A 58 -27.40 -40.28 -30.10
N ILE A 59 -26.41 -40.98 -30.72
CA ILE A 59 -25.20 -41.76 -30.31
C ILE A 59 -24.24 -41.94 -31.55
N GLU A 60 -22.95 -42.25 -31.29
CA GLU A 60 -21.83 -42.87 -32.09
C GLU A 60 -21.76 -43.03 -33.65
N SER A 61 -20.48 -43.10 -34.10
CA SER A 61 -19.81 -44.01 -35.08
C SER A 61 -19.78 -43.86 -36.63
N GLU A 62 -18.51 -43.78 -37.13
CA GLU A 62 -17.82 -44.55 -38.21
C GLU A 62 -18.31 -44.64 -39.69
N GLN A 63 -17.51 -43.96 -40.57
CA GLN A 63 -16.74 -44.53 -41.72
C GLN A 63 -17.43 -44.98 -43.04
N SER A 64 -16.60 -45.20 -44.10
CA SER A 64 -16.87 -45.77 -45.46
C SER A 64 -17.38 -44.77 -46.55
N ASP A 65 -16.99 -44.81 -47.85
CA ASP A 65 -16.03 -45.69 -48.58
C ASP A 65 -15.41 -45.11 -49.90
N ASP A 66 -14.19 -45.59 -50.21
CA ASP A 66 -13.50 -45.83 -51.53
C ASP A 66 -13.43 -44.63 -52.56
N ILE A 67 -12.97 -44.66 -53.84
CA ILE A 67 -12.54 -45.69 -54.82
C ILE A 67 -11.25 -45.31 -55.60
N GLY A 68 -10.16 -46.07 -55.42
CA GLY A 68 -9.03 -46.23 -56.38
C GLY A 68 -8.21 -44.98 -56.75
N PHE A 69 -7.42 -44.90 -57.84
CA PHE A 69 -6.77 -45.86 -58.78
C PHE A 69 -5.58 -45.10 -59.46
N ASP A 70 -4.57 -45.66 -60.16
CA ASP A 70 -4.25 -47.02 -60.65
C ASP A 70 -2.72 -47.30 -60.56
N ASN A 71 -2.20 -48.36 -61.21
CA ASN A 71 -0.99 -49.09 -60.79
C ASN A 71 0.34 -48.84 -61.55
N ASN A 72 1.43 -49.26 -60.89
CA ASN A 72 2.80 -49.58 -61.40
C ASN A 72 2.77 -50.91 -62.25
N PRO A 73 3.86 -51.56 -62.74
CA PRO A 73 5.32 -51.38 -62.53
C PRO A 73 6.23 -51.56 -63.80
N VAL A 74 7.57 -51.65 -63.64
CA VAL A 74 8.49 -52.74 -64.12
C VAL A 74 9.98 -52.28 -64.19
N GLN A 75 10.92 -53.25 -64.14
CA GLN A 75 12.36 -53.10 -63.89
C GLN A 75 13.27 -53.00 -65.13
N SER A 76 14.44 -52.34 -64.95
CA SER A 76 15.80 -52.77 -65.35
C SER A 76 16.15 -53.14 -66.81
N LYS A 77 17.17 -52.45 -67.37
CA LYS A 77 18.40 -53.08 -67.92
C LYS A 77 19.53 -52.09 -68.24
N ASN A 78 20.74 -52.43 -67.79
CA ASN A 78 22.05 -52.02 -68.34
C ASN A 78 22.29 -52.70 -69.72
N PRO A 79 23.28 -52.34 -70.60
CA PRO A 79 24.71 -52.15 -70.25
C PRO A 79 25.59 -51.25 -71.20
N VAL A 80 26.93 -51.44 -71.13
CA VAL A 80 28.01 -51.15 -72.12
C VAL A 80 28.73 -49.78 -72.01
N GLN A 81 30.04 -49.60 -72.33
CA GLN A 81 31.31 -50.33 -72.07
C GLN A 81 32.50 -49.51 -72.65
N GLY A 82 33.67 -49.49 -71.99
CA GLY A 82 34.95 -49.02 -72.57
C GLY A 82 35.84 -48.25 -71.58
N GLY A 83 37.17 -48.21 -71.71
CA GLY A 83 38.03 -48.93 -72.65
C GLY A 83 39.53 -48.62 -72.51
N LEU A 84 40.27 -49.50 -71.81
CA LEU A 84 41.72 -49.77 -71.90
C LEU A 84 42.74 -48.62 -72.08
N ALA A 85 43.60 -48.43 -71.07
CA ALA A 85 45.04 -48.21 -71.28
C ALA A 85 45.83 -48.84 -70.12
N ALA A 86 47.02 -49.40 -70.37
CA ALA A 86 47.83 -50.06 -69.35
C ALA A 86 49.34 -49.83 -69.57
N SER A 87 50.09 -49.69 -68.48
CA SER A 87 51.55 -49.78 -68.50
C SER A 87 52.09 -50.32 -67.18
N LYS A 88 52.86 -51.41 -67.23
CA LYS A 88 53.61 -51.94 -66.08
C LYS A 88 55.07 -51.52 -66.21
N LYS A 89 55.66 -51.01 -65.12
CA LYS A 89 57.08 -51.23 -64.83
C LYS A 89 57.25 -51.78 -63.42
N SER A 90 57.86 -52.95 -63.33
CA SER A 90 58.15 -53.65 -62.09
C SER A 90 59.50 -53.25 -61.52
N GLY A 91 59.54 -52.89 -60.24
CA GLY A 91 60.77 -52.77 -59.45
C GLY A 91 60.63 -53.57 -58.16
N HIS A 92 61.25 -54.75 -58.08
CA HIS A 92 61.34 -55.50 -56.82
C HIS A 92 62.44 -54.91 -55.92
N GLY A 93 62.08 -53.86 -55.19
CA GLY A 93 62.88 -53.34 -54.08
C GLY A 93 62.69 -54.21 -52.84
N GLN A 94 63.68 -55.03 -52.50
CA GLN A 94 63.69 -55.83 -51.28
C GLN A 94 63.62 -54.93 -50.03
N PRO A 95 62.76 -55.21 -49.03
CA PRO A 95 62.58 -54.32 -47.89
C PRO A 95 63.86 -54.21 -47.05
N SER A 96 64.44 -53.01 -47.00
CA SER A 96 65.65 -52.77 -46.22
C SER A 96 65.38 -52.90 -44.71
N LYS A 97 66.32 -53.52 -43.97
CA LYS A 97 66.20 -53.70 -42.53
C LYS A 97 66.49 -52.36 -41.82
N LEU A 98 65.43 -51.60 -41.54
CA LEU A 98 65.46 -50.33 -40.79
C LEU A 98 66.39 -50.37 -39.58
N SER A 99 67.28 -49.38 -39.49
CA SER A 99 68.27 -49.29 -38.40
C SER A 99 67.59 -49.17 -37.03
N LYS A 100 68.29 -49.63 -35.96
CA LYS A 100 67.77 -49.54 -34.58
C LYS A 100 67.42 -48.10 -34.18
N LYS A 101 68.17 -47.09 -34.65
CA LYS A 101 67.88 -45.66 -34.37
C LYS A 101 66.61 -45.18 -35.09
N SER A 102 66.43 -45.55 -36.36
CA SER A 102 65.23 -45.20 -37.13
C SER A 102 63.95 -45.80 -36.55
N LYS A 103 64.02 -47.03 -36.00
CA LYS A 103 62.89 -47.65 -35.30
C LYS A 103 62.48 -46.87 -34.05
N ILE A 104 63.43 -46.53 -33.18
CA ILE A 104 63.17 -45.75 -31.96
C ILE A 104 62.58 -44.37 -32.31
N MET A 105 63.10 -43.71 -33.35
CA MET A 105 62.58 -42.41 -33.80
C MET A 105 61.13 -42.51 -34.31
N MET A 106 60.75 -43.58 -35.02
CA MET A 106 59.35 -43.83 -35.39
C MET A 106 58.47 -44.22 -34.20
N THR A 107 59.00 -44.91 -33.18
CA THR A 107 58.24 -45.18 -31.94
C THR A 107 57.97 -43.88 -31.17
N ILE A 108 58.93 -42.96 -31.10
CA ILE A 108 58.77 -41.64 -30.47
C ILE A 108 57.80 -40.78 -31.29
N ALA A 109 57.92 -40.76 -32.63
CA ALA A 109 56.98 -40.03 -33.49
C ALA A 109 55.55 -40.60 -33.40
N GLY A 110 55.39 -41.93 -33.38
CA GLY A 110 54.10 -42.59 -33.18
C GLY A 110 53.49 -42.30 -31.81
N ALA A 111 54.30 -42.33 -30.74
CA ALA A 111 53.87 -41.96 -29.40
C ALA A 111 53.45 -40.48 -29.34
N LEU A 112 54.21 -39.56 -29.96
CA LEU A 112 53.84 -38.15 -30.08
C LEU A 112 52.54 -37.96 -30.88
N ILE A 113 52.33 -38.69 -31.97
CA ILE A 113 51.08 -38.63 -32.75
C ILE A 113 49.89 -39.15 -31.92
N VAL A 114 50.06 -40.23 -31.14
CA VAL A 114 49.00 -40.73 -30.23
C VAL A 114 48.74 -39.73 -29.08
N LEU A 115 49.78 -39.08 -28.54
CA LEU A 115 49.64 -38.10 -27.46
C LEU A 115 49.00 -36.80 -27.99
N LEU A 116 49.37 -36.34 -29.19
CA LEU A 116 48.73 -35.23 -29.89
C LEU A 116 47.29 -35.57 -30.29
N PHE A 117 46.99 -36.79 -30.70
CA PHE A 117 45.62 -37.23 -31.00
C PHE A 117 44.76 -37.33 -29.73
N ALA A 118 45.32 -37.82 -28.62
CA ALA A 118 44.65 -37.84 -27.32
C ALA A 118 44.40 -36.42 -26.81
N ALA A 119 45.40 -35.54 -26.86
CA ALA A 119 45.25 -34.13 -26.54
C ALA A 119 44.25 -33.43 -27.46
N TYR A 120 44.23 -33.80 -28.75
CA TYR A 120 43.26 -33.28 -29.72
C TYR A 120 41.83 -33.69 -29.39
N GLN A 121 41.60 -34.97 -29.03
CA GLN A 121 40.28 -35.45 -28.62
C GLN A 121 39.84 -34.84 -27.28
N VAL A 122 40.76 -34.64 -26.33
CA VAL A 122 40.46 -33.93 -25.08
C VAL A 122 40.06 -32.48 -25.37
N GLY A 123 40.84 -31.75 -26.17
CA GLY A 123 40.56 -30.37 -26.58
C GLY A 123 39.23 -30.23 -27.32
N ALA A 124 39.00 -31.06 -28.35
CA ALA A 124 37.73 -31.13 -29.08
C ALA A 124 36.53 -31.40 -28.16
N SER A 125 36.71 -32.25 -27.14
CA SER A 125 35.67 -32.53 -26.14
C SER A 125 35.52 -31.45 -25.05
N MET A 126 36.41 -30.45 -25.00
CA MET A 126 36.32 -29.33 -24.05
C MET A 126 35.66 -28.10 -24.66
N THR A 127 35.70 -27.95 -25.99
CA THR A 127 35.00 -26.90 -26.76
C THR A 127 33.82 -27.41 -27.57
N SER A 128 33.46 -28.70 -27.45
CA SER A 128 32.28 -29.27 -28.11
C SER A 128 31.00 -28.67 -27.53
N LYS A 129 30.16 -28.10 -28.41
CA LYS A 129 28.80 -27.60 -28.16
C LYS A 129 28.03 -28.31 -27.04
N ASP A 130 28.02 -29.65 -27.07
CA ASP A 130 27.26 -30.50 -26.14
C ASP A 130 27.74 -30.33 -24.69
N LYS A 131 29.06 -30.18 -24.49
CA LYS A 131 29.66 -29.92 -23.18
C LYS A 131 29.52 -28.48 -22.70
N ILE A 132 29.29 -27.54 -23.60
CA ILE A 132 29.00 -26.13 -23.23
C ILE A 132 27.56 -26.06 -22.71
N ILE A 133 26.64 -26.74 -23.42
CA ILE A 133 25.25 -26.96 -23.00
C ILE A 133 25.18 -27.73 -21.67
N GLU A 134 25.88 -28.86 -21.52
CA GLU A 134 25.93 -29.63 -20.24
C GLU A 134 26.44 -28.78 -19.07
N LYS A 135 27.52 -27.99 -19.27
CA LYS A 135 28.05 -27.10 -18.22
C LYS A 135 27.06 -26.00 -17.83
N PHE A 136 26.36 -25.44 -18.81
CA PHE A 136 25.38 -24.39 -18.60
C PHE A 136 24.15 -24.94 -17.85
N GLU A 137 23.63 -26.09 -18.26
CA GLU A 137 22.59 -26.85 -17.57
C GLU A 137 22.99 -27.13 -16.11
N GLU A 138 24.20 -27.64 -15.89
CA GLU A 138 24.76 -27.85 -14.54
C GLU A 138 24.93 -26.55 -13.74
N ALA A 139 25.28 -25.43 -14.37
CA ALA A 139 25.49 -24.15 -13.70
C ALA A 139 24.17 -23.49 -13.29
N MET A 140 23.17 -23.50 -14.17
CA MET A 140 21.80 -23.04 -13.90
C MET A 140 21.17 -23.84 -12.75
N ILE A 141 21.21 -25.19 -12.82
CA ILE A 141 20.68 -26.07 -11.78
C ILE A 141 21.35 -25.85 -10.40
N LYS A 142 22.63 -25.45 -10.38
CA LYS A 142 23.38 -25.15 -9.14
C LYS A 142 23.24 -23.69 -8.68
N LYS A 143 22.53 -22.83 -9.44
CA LYS A 143 22.54 -21.37 -9.33
C LYS A 143 23.98 -20.79 -9.25
N ASP A 144 24.93 -21.35 -10.01
CA ASP A 144 26.31 -20.85 -10.09
C ASP A 144 26.40 -19.63 -11.01
N SER A 145 26.02 -18.46 -10.46
CA SER A 145 25.98 -17.19 -11.19
C SER A 145 27.31 -16.81 -11.84
N LYS A 146 28.44 -17.28 -11.30
CA LYS A 146 29.73 -17.07 -11.95
C LYS A 146 29.88 -17.96 -13.18
N THR A 147 29.66 -19.27 -13.07
CA THR A 147 29.80 -20.16 -14.23
C THR A 147 28.75 -19.86 -15.31
N VAL A 148 27.56 -19.36 -14.94
CA VAL A 148 26.59 -18.81 -15.90
C VAL A 148 27.15 -17.56 -16.59
N ALA A 149 27.61 -16.56 -15.84
CA ALA A 149 28.20 -15.34 -16.42
C ALA A 149 29.43 -15.61 -17.31
N ASP A 150 30.30 -16.55 -16.93
CA ASP A 150 31.48 -16.97 -17.69
C ASP A 150 31.13 -17.78 -18.97
N LEU A 151 29.87 -18.23 -19.15
CA LEU A 151 29.40 -19.02 -20.31
C LEU A 151 28.46 -18.25 -21.26
N LEU A 152 27.86 -17.15 -20.82
CA LEU A 152 26.97 -16.33 -21.63
C LEU A 152 27.75 -15.28 -22.43
N ALA A 153 27.51 -15.23 -23.73
CA ALA A 153 27.93 -14.12 -24.61
C ALA A 153 26.72 -13.23 -24.92
N ALA A 154 26.92 -11.93 -25.19
CA ALA A 154 25.83 -11.02 -25.53
C ALA A 154 25.85 -10.64 -27.02
N SER A 155 24.67 -10.57 -27.67
CA SER A 155 24.55 -10.19 -29.08
C SER A 155 24.83 -8.69 -29.34
N LYS A 156 24.75 -7.87 -28.29
CA LYS A 156 25.21 -6.47 -28.21
C LYS A 156 26.13 -6.32 -26.99
N LYS A 157 26.87 -5.21 -26.88
CA LYS A 157 27.66 -4.94 -25.66
C LYS A 157 26.74 -4.62 -24.47
N ILE A 158 26.66 -5.54 -23.52
CA ILE A 158 26.08 -5.37 -22.18
C ILE A 158 27.10 -5.87 -21.15
N GLU A 159 26.92 -5.55 -19.86
CA GLU A 159 27.73 -6.18 -18.81
C GLU A 159 27.07 -7.46 -18.27
N ILE A 160 27.72 -8.60 -18.53
CA ILE A 160 27.36 -9.88 -17.92
C ILE A 160 28.30 -10.10 -16.72
N ASN A 161 27.73 -10.12 -15.52
CA ASN A 161 28.44 -10.38 -14.28
C ASN A 161 27.55 -11.19 -13.30
N ASN A 162 28.08 -11.59 -12.15
CA ASN A 162 27.35 -12.40 -11.16
C ASN A 162 26.00 -11.79 -10.74
N ASN A 163 25.89 -10.46 -10.69
CA ASN A 163 24.66 -9.78 -10.28
C ASN A 163 23.66 -9.76 -11.43
N THR A 164 24.08 -9.35 -12.64
CA THR A 164 23.17 -9.16 -13.78
C THR A 164 22.53 -10.47 -14.27
N VAL A 165 23.16 -11.62 -14.05
CA VAL A 165 22.56 -12.94 -14.34
C VAL A 165 21.58 -13.45 -13.28
N THR A 166 21.35 -12.74 -12.17
CA THR A 166 20.53 -13.26 -11.06
C THR A 166 19.06 -13.41 -11.44
N GLY A 167 18.47 -12.40 -12.10
CA GLY A 167 17.08 -12.46 -12.61
C GLY A 167 16.88 -13.55 -13.67
N PHE A 168 17.89 -13.77 -14.53
CA PHE A 168 17.93 -14.86 -15.51
C PHE A 168 17.93 -16.25 -14.84
N ILE A 169 18.73 -16.42 -13.78
CA ILE A 169 18.84 -17.70 -13.05
C ILE A 169 17.59 -17.97 -12.22
N ASN A 170 17.02 -16.97 -11.54
CA ASN A 170 15.82 -17.14 -10.72
C ASN A 170 14.62 -17.54 -11.58
N TYR A 171 14.34 -16.79 -12.66
CA TYR A 171 13.26 -17.13 -13.60
C TYR A 171 13.27 -18.61 -14.02
N TYR A 172 14.40 -19.13 -14.51
CA TYR A 172 14.51 -20.53 -14.94
C TYR A 172 14.55 -21.55 -13.77
N SER A 173 14.85 -21.12 -12.55
CA SER A 173 14.75 -21.95 -11.35
C SER A 173 13.31 -22.11 -10.88
N GLU A 174 12.51 -21.05 -11.02
CA GLU A 174 11.09 -21.01 -10.65
C GLU A 174 10.16 -21.50 -11.78
N ASN A 175 10.63 -21.49 -13.04
CA ASN A 175 9.93 -21.98 -14.22
C ASN A 175 10.68 -23.15 -14.91
N PRO A 176 10.68 -24.38 -14.34
CA PRO A 176 11.41 -25.52 -14.92
C PRO A 176 10.99 -25.93 -16.33
N SER A 177 9.74 -25.68 -16.75
CA SER A 177 9.30 -25.95 -18.13
C SER A 177 10.03 -25.09 -19.14
N GLU A 178 10.25 -23.81 -18.82
CA GLU A 178 10.93 -22.86 -19.71
C GLU A 178 12.44 -23.13 -19.73
N MET A 179 12.99 -23.62 -18.62
CA MET A 179 14.35 -24.16 -18.56
C MET A 179 14.48 -25.38 -19.47
N ASP A 180 13.55 -26.36 -19.39
CA ASP A 180 13.54 -27.53 -20.27
C ASP A 180 13.40 -27.15 -21.75
N TYR A 181 12.49 -26.21 -22.10
CA TYR A 181 12.34 -25.73 -23.48
C TYR A 181 13.58 -25.00 -24.00
N MET A 182 14.18 -24.11 -23.20
CA MET A 182 15.43 -23.42 -23.57
C MET A 182 16.59 -24.43 -23.73
N MET A 183 16.68 -25.43 -22.84
CA MET A 183 17.67 -26.49 -22.96
C MET A 183 17.43 -27.38 -24.19
N GLU A 184 16.18 -27.72 -24.52
CA GLU A 184 15.85 -28.46 -25.75
C GLU A 184 16.18 -27.64 -27.01
N HIS A 185 15.88 -26.34 -27.03
CA HIS A 185 16.26 -25.42 -28.12
C HIS A 185 17.76 -25.43 -28.39
N LEU A 186 18.58 -25.24 -27.34
CA LEU A 186 20.04 -25.32 -27.43
C LEU A 186 20.53 -26.69 -27.92
N LYS A 187 19.94 -27.79 -27.41
CA LYS A 187 20.27 -29.17 -27.81
C LYS A 187 19.88 -29.46 -29.28
N ASN A 188 18.79 -28.87 -29.78
CA ASN A 188 18.39 -28.96 -31.18
C ASN A 188 19.28 -28.10 -32.11
N GLN A 189 19.64 -26.88 -31.72
CA GLN A 189 20.62 -26.07 -32.46
C GLN A 189 21.98 -26.77 -32.57
N ALA A 190 22.49 -27.36 -31.48
CA ALA A 190 23.71 -28.17 -31.49
C ALA A 190 23.65 -29.29 -32.55
N LYS A 191 22.53 -30.02 -32.61
CA LYS A 191 22.29 -31.10 -33.58
C LYS A 191 22.18 -30.60 -35.02
N GLU A 192 21.70 -29.38 -35.25
CA GLU A 192 21.72 -28.77 -36.59
C GLU A 192 23.16 -28.43 -37.04
N TYR A 193 24.02 -27.93 -36.15
CA TYR A 193 25.45 -27.74 -36.44
C TYR A 193 26.19 -29.06 -36.79
N GLU A 194 25.69 -30.24 -36.41
CA GLU A 194 26.23 -31.53 -36.89
C GLU A 194 25.71 -31.90 -38.28
N THR A 195 24.40 -31.71 -38.50
CA THR A 195 23.67 -32.33 -39.62
C THR A 195 23.57 -31.43 -40.84
N ASN A 196 23.52 -30.11 -40.65
CA ASN A 196 23.52 -29.11 -41.71
C ASN A 196 24.21 -27.81 -41.26
N PRO A 197 25.56 -27.80 -41.10
CA PRO A 197 26.29 -26.66 -40.55
C PRO A 197 25.99 -25.31 -41.22
N LYS A 198 25.72 -25.31 -42.54
CA LYS A 198 25.42 -24.10 -43.31
C LYS A 198 24.03 -23.52 -43.07
N ALA A 199 23.07 -24.32 -42.62
CA ALA A 199 21.76 -23.81 -42.23
C ALA A 199 21.85 -23.24 -40.81
N ALA A 200 22.48 -23.93 -39.87
CA ALA A 200 22.74 -23.41 -38.53
C ALA A 200 23.54 -22.08 -38.55
N GLU A 201 24.63 -22.01 -39.34
CA GLU A 201 25.41 -20.78 -39.52
C GLU A 201 24.61 -19.63 -40.17
N ALA A 202 23.57 -19.91 -40.97
CA ALA A 202 22.70 -18.89 -41.56
C ALA A 202 21.51 -18.51 -40.67
N ALA A 203 20.96 -19.45 -39.91
CA ALA A 203 19.87 -19.22 -38.96
C ALA A 203 20.30 -18.29 -37.81
N GLY A 204 21.58 -18.37 -37.41
CA GLY A 204 22.18 -17.49 -36.41
C GLY A 204 22.25 -16.00 -36.80
N GLU A 205 22.15 -15.66 -38.09
CA GLU A 205 22.05 -14.26 -38.55
C GLU A 205 20.60 -13.75 -38.66
N SER A 206 19.60 -14.64 -38.61
CA SER A 206 18.22 -14.34 -39.04
C SER A 206 17.10 -14.66 -38.06
N THR A 207 17.39 -15.24 -36.89
CA THR A 207 16.35 -15.88 -36.04
C THR A 207 16.37 -15.40 -34.58
N TYR A 208 16.15 -14.10 -34.37
CA TYR A 208 16.11 -13.48 -33.03
C TYR A 208 14.86 -13.80 -32.18
N SER A 209 14.05 -14.81 -32.54
CA SER A 209 12.79 -15.14 -31.86
C SER A 209 12.94 -15.83 -30.49
N TYR A 210 14.17 -16.00 -30.02
CA TYR A 210 14.50 -16.60 -28.72
C TYR A 210 15.58 -15.74 -28.05
N ALA A 211 15.39 -15.45 -26.76
CA ALA A 211 16.40 -14.76 -25.94
C ALA A 211 17.77 -15.45 -25.95
N VAL A 212 17.80 -16.78 -25.92
CA VAL A 212 19.03 -17.60 -25.73
C VAL A 212 19.25 -18.51 -26.94
N ASN A 213 20.46 -18.51 -27.51
CA ASN A 213 20.81 -19.29 -28.71
C ASN A 213 22.26 -19.78 -28.67
N LEU A 214 22.52 -20.95 -29.26
CA LEU A 214 23.87 -21.46 -29.49
C LEU A 214 24.45 -20.84 -30.78
N VAL A 215 25.49 -20.03 -30.63
CA VAL A 215 26.24 -19.45 -31.77
C VAL A 215 27.65 -20.00 -31.85
N LYS A 216 28.26 -19.89 -33.02
CA LYS A 216 29.60 -20.38 -33.31
C LYS A 216 30.60 -19.23 -33.38
N ASP A 217 31.25 -18.88 -32.27
CA ASP A 217 32.32 -17.87 -32.27
C ASP A 217 33.64 -18.42 -32.82
N GLY A 218 33.74 -18.51 -34.15
CA GLY A 218 34.99 -18.79 -34.83
C GLY A 218 35.66 -20.10 -34.42
N LYS A 219 36.90 -20.03 -33.91
CA LYS A 219 37.75 -21.19 -33.61
C LYS A 219 38.73 -20.98 -32.46
N THR A 220 38.71 -21.90 -31.50
CA THR A 220 39.75 -22.03 -30.46
C THR A 220 40.84 -23.00 -30.95
N PHE A 221 42.01 -22.46 -31.31
CA PHE A 221 43.11 -23.13 -32.02
C PHE A 221 42.72 -23.75 -33.37
N VAL A 222 42.14 -24.96 -33.35
CA VAL A 222 41.72 -25.72 -34.54
C VAL A 222 40.27 -26.21 -34.44
N TYR A 223 39.71 -26.19 -33.22
CA TYR A 223 38.33 -26.58 -32.93
C TYR A 223 37.40 -25.43 -33.24
N ASP A 224 36.20 -25.75 -33.69
CA ASP A 224 35.10 -24.77 -33.67
C ASP A 224 34.80 -24.45 -32.20
N ASN A 225 34.61 -23.16 -31.90
CA ASN A 225 34.19 -22.69 -30.59
C ASN A 225 32.71 -22.29 -30.67
N PHE A 226 31.98 -22.43 -29.56
CA PHE A 226 30.57 -22.12 -29.46
C PHE A 226 30.31 -21.38 -28.16
N ASP A 227 29.43 -20.38 -28.22
CA ASP A 227 29.01 -19.58 -27.09
C ASP A 227 27.49 -19.65 -26.96
N ILE A 228 26.98 -19.49 -25.75
CA ILE A 228 25.54 -19.34 -25.51
C ILE A 228 25.25 -17.84 -25.60
N GLN A 229 24.81 -17.40 -26.78
CA GLN A 229 24.48 -16.01 -27.02
C GLN A 229 23.12 -15.66 -26.45
N VAL A 230 23.07 -14.55 -25.73
CA VAL A 230 21.87 -13.94 -25.18
C VAL A 230 21.60 -12.62 -25.90
N SER A 231 20.34 -12.44 -26.29
CA SER A 231 19.85 -11.19 -26.87
C SER A 231 19.33 -10.28 -25.76
N PRO A 232 19.80 -9.02 -25.64
CA PRO A 232 19.35 -8.13 -24.57
C PRO A 232 17.91 -7.67 -24.75
N VAL A 233 17.23 -7.49 -23.62
CA VAL A 233 15.86 -6.95 -23.52
C VAL A 233 15.85 -5.52 -22.99
N TYR A 234 14.68 -4.88 -23.06
CA TYR A 234 14.41 -3.50 -22.67
C TYR A 234 13.05 -3.45 -21.97
N PHE A 235 12.83 -2.43 -21.15
CA PHE A 235 11.55 -2.14 -20.48
C PHE A 235 11.18 -0.67 -20.68
N ASN A 236 9.89 -0.35 -20.80
CA ASN A 236 9.40 1.02 -20.70
C ASN A 236 8.95 1.26 -19.26
N VAL A 237 9.76 1.97 -18.47
CA VAL A 237 9.31 2.39 -17.13
C VAL A 237 8.44 3.64 -17.26
N TYR A 238 7.27 3.62 -16.62
CA TYR A 238 6.36 4.74 -16.46
C TYR A 238 6.24 5.15 -14.98
N THR A 239 6.03 6.43 -14.70
CA THR A 239 5.57 6.91 -13.39
C THR A 239 4.84 8.25 -13.52
N ASN A 240 3.90 8.53 -12.63
CA ASN A 240 3.00 9.68 -12.68
C ASN A 240 3.66 11.01 -12.29
N TYR A 241 4.51 11.06 -11.25
CA TYR A 241 5.10 12.32 -10.75
C TYR A 241 6.51 12.62 -11.30
N ASN A 242 6.82 13.92 -11.44
CA ASN A 242 8.18 14.42 -11.71
C ASN A 242 9.13 14.20 -10.51
N ASP A 243 10.43 14.30 -10.76
CA ASP A 243 11.51 14.19 -9.76
C ASP A 243 11.49 12.87 -8.95
N THR A 244 10.82 11.84 -9.48
CA THR A 244 10.73 10.48 -8.92
C THR A 244 11.96 9.67 -9.35
N GLU A 245 12.69 9.10 -8.39
CA GLU A 245 13.82 8.19 -8.67
C GLU A 245 13.31 6.78 -9.03
N ILE A 246 13.71 6.26 -10.18
CA ILE A 246 13.39 4.89 -10.63
C ILE A 246 14.64 4.03 -10.49
N SER A 247 14.55 3.02 -9.62
CA SER A 247 15.61 2.09 -9.28
C SER A 247 15.34 0.68 -9.80
N LEU A 248 16.41 -0.05 -10.07
CA LEU A 248 16.42 -1.45 -10.48
C LEU A 248 17.38 -2.22 -9.57
N ASN A 249 16.87 -3.19 -8.79
CA ASN A 249 17.65 -3.88 -7.76
C ASN A 249 18.40 -2.94 -6.78
N GLY A 250 17.88 -1.73 -6.55
CA GLY A 250 18.48 -0.71 -5.68
C GLY A 250 19.54 0.21 -6.34
N GLU A 251 19.75 0.14 -7.65
CA GLU A 251 20.54 1.13 -8.41
C GLU A 251 19.62 2.05 -9.23
N VAL A 252 19.77 3.38 -9.09
CA VAL A 252 18.95 4.37 -9.81
C VAL A 252 19.30 4.38 -11.30
N ILE A 253 18.33 4.01 -12.14
CA ILE A 253 18.48 3.91 -13.61
C ILE A 253 17.80 5.06 -14.37
N ALA A 254 16.87 5.77 -13.73
CA ALA A 254 16.25 6.98 -14.24
C ALA A 254 15.75 7.88 -13.10
N THR A 255 15.50 9.14 -13.44
CA THR A 255 14.71 10.08 -12.63
C THR A 255 13.71 10.72 -13.60
N SER A 256 12.46 10.93 -13.20
CA SER A 256 11.47 11.59 -14.05
C SER A 256 11.71 13.09 -14.15
N ASP A 257 11.63 13.65 -15.37
CA ASP A 257 11.84 15.08 -15.65
C ASP A 257 10.52 15.86 -15.91
N LYS A 258 9.38 15.19 -15.71
CA LYS A 258 8.01 15.67 -15.92
C LYS A 258 6.99 14.71 -15.32
N GLU A 259 5.74 15.16 -15.21
CA GLU A 259 4.55 14.32 -15.02
C GLU A 259 4.35 13.33 -16.18
N ASP A 260 3.60 12.24 -15.96
CA ASP A 260 3.35 11.15 -16.90
C ASP A 260 4.64 10.67 -17.60
N PHE A 261 5.71 10.45 -16.84
CA PHE A 261 7.02 10.09 -17.36
C PHE A 261 7.01 8.72 -18.01
N THR A 262 7.77 8.53 -19.09
CA THR A 262 7.94 7.22 -19.72
C THR A 262 9.30 7.16 -20.41
N LYS A 263 10.05 6.07 -20.19
CA LYS A 263 11.41 5.92 -20.75
C LYS A 263 11.76 4.46 -21.00
N GLU A 264 12.26 4.17 -22.21
CA GLU A 264 12.94 2.91 -22.52
C GLU A 264 14.24 2.82 -21.69
N VAL A 265 14.38 1.75 -20.91
CA VAL A 265 15.54 1.43 -20.09
C VAL A 265 16.12 0.06 -20.46
N GLY A 266 17.45 -0.01 -20.46
CA GLY A 266 18.22 -1.15 -20.92
C GLY A 266 19.52 -0.71 -21.62
N PRO A 267 20.22 -1.60 -22.33
CA PRO A 267 19.92 -3.02 -22.50
C PRO A 267 20.21 -3.86 -21.24
N PHE A 268 19.30 -4.78 -20.91
CA PHE A 268 19.46 -5.75 -19.82
C PHE A 268 19.59 -7.18 -20.34
N LEU A 269 19.97 -8.12 -19.46
CA LEU A 269 19.77 -9.54 -19.75
C LEU A 269 18.27 -9.87 -19.69
N PRO A 270 17.79 -10.88 -20.44
CA PRO A 270 16.51 -11.52 -20.18
C PRO A 270 16.41 -11.98 -18.73
N GLY A 271 15.25 -11.83 -18.09
CA GLY A 271 15.09 -12.17 -16.69
C GLY A 271 13.90 -11.49 -16.03
N THR A 272 13.66 -11.88 -14.78
CA THR A 272 12.73 -11.21 -13.85
C THR A 272 13.47 -10.11 -13.08
N TYR A 273 12.81 -8.97 -12.90
CA TYR A 273 13.38 -7.75 -12.34
C TYR A 273 12.37 -7.01 -11.46
N THR A 274 12.79 -6.66 -10.24
CA THR A 274 12.05 -5.74 -9.36
C THR A 274 12.47 -4.31 -9.66
N PHE A 275 11.51 -3.49 -10.05
CA PHE A 275 11.65 -2.05 -10.23
C PHE A 275 10.99 -1.32 -9.06
N THR A 276 11.60 -0.24 -8.59
CA THR A 276 11.06 0.59 -7.51
C THR A 276 11.07 2.05 -7.93
N ALA A 277 9.94 2.74 -7.86
CA ALA A 277 9.88 4.19 -7.92
C ALA A 277 9.86 4.78 -6.51
N THR A 278 10.51 5.90 -6.31
CA THR A 278 10.54 6.64 -5.04
C THR A 278 10.36 8.12 -5.31
N TYR A 279 9.22 8.66 -4.87
CA TYR A 279 8.89 10.08 -4.92
C TYR A 279 9.10 10.69 -3.53
N LYS A 280 9.64 11.91 -3.46
CA LYS A 280 9.91 12.62 -2.19
C LYS A 280 9.51 14.08 -2.31
N ASN A 281 8.79 14.59 -1.31
CA ASN A 281 8.58 16.02 -1.11
C ASN A 281 9.09 16.42 0.29
N ASP A 282 8.79 17.64 0.74
CA ASP A 282 9.31 18.16 2.02
C ASP A 282 8.74 17.45 3.28
N TYR A 283 7.69 16.63 3.15
CA TYR A 283 6.96 16.02 4.28
C TYR A 283 6.68 14.51 4.15
N VAL A 284 6.80 13.91 2.96
CA VAL A 284 6.66 12.46 2.72
C VAL A 284 7.66 11.88 1.72
N GLU A 285 7.89 10.57 1.88
CA GLU A 285 8.52 9.68 0.91
C GLU A 285 7.49 8.61 0.54
N LEU A 286 7.15 8.50 -0.75
CA LEU A 286 6.17 7.59 -1.31
C LEU A 286 6.87 6.62 -2.29
N THR A 287 6.44 5.36 -2.32
CA THR A 287 7.11 4.31 -3.10
C THR A 287 6.13 3.39 -3.81
N ALA A 288 6.43 3.04 -5.05
CA ALA A 288 5.78 1.96 -5.79
C ALA A 288 6.82 0.90 -6.18
N GLU A 289 6.43 -0.37 -6.19
CA GLU A 289 7.29 -1.50 -6.55
C GLU A 289 6.52 -2.43 -7.50
N GLU A 290 7.15 -2.82 -8.61
CA GLU A 290 6.56 -3.74 -9.59
C GLU A 290 7.61 -4.77 -10.07
N GLU A 291 7.18 -6.02 -10.27
CA GLU A 291 8.02 -7.10 -10.77
C GLU A 291 7.65 -7.45 -12.22
N SER A 292 8.57 -7.19 -13.15
CA SER A 292 8.39 -7.47 -14.59
C SER A 292 9.41 -8.49 -15.10
N THR A 293 9.05 -9.21 -16.17
CA THR A 293 9.85 -10.31 -16.73
C THR A 293 9.84 -10.26 -18.26
N ASN A 294 10.98 -9.91 -18.88
CA ASN A 294 11.11 -9.89 -20.34
C ASN A 294 12.12 -10.94 -20.83
N PHE A 295 11.70 -11.74 -21.82
CA PHE A 295 12.51 -12.73 -22.55
C PHE A 295 12.36 -12.64 -24.09
N ASP A 296 11.66 -11.64 -24.62
CA ASP A 296 11.55 -11.40 -26.06
C ASP A 296 12.40 -10.18 -26.47
N PRO A 297 13.55 -10.35 -27.14
CA PRO A 297 14.38 -9.23 -27.58
C PRO A 297 13.77 -8.42 -28.74
N GLY A 298 12.61 -8.83 -29.27
CA GLY A 298 11.77 -8.08 -30.19
C GLY A 298 10.66 -7.27 -29.51
N TYR A 299 10.47 -7.40 -28.20
CA TYR A 299 9.47 -6.69 -27.41
C TYR A 299 10.13 -5.86 -26.30
N THR A 300 9.48 -4.76 -25.93
CA THR A 300 9.86 -3.92 -24.79
C THR A 300 8.69 -3.98 -23.82
N ASP A 301 8.92 -4.52 -22.63
CA ASP A 301 7.85 -4.77 -21.66
C ASP A 301 7.54 -3.50 -20.87
N ASP A 302 6.27 -3.22 -20.62
CA ASP A 302 5.83 -1.98 -19.99
C ASP A 302 5.74 -2.18 -18.46
N VAL A 303 6.31 -1.26 -17.68
CA VAL A 303 6.39 -1.33 -16.22
C VAL A 303 5.77 -0.07 -15.62
N ASP A 304 4.61 -0.23 -14.99
CA ASP A 304 3.81 0.85 -14.43
C ASP A 304 4.17 1.07 -12.95
N LEU A 305 4.98 2.09 -12.67
CA LEU A 305 5.36 2.49 -11.31
C LEU A 305 4.52 3.69 -10.87
N PHE A 306 3.20 3.51 -10.86
CA PHE A 306 2.24 4.49 -10.36
C PHE A 306 2.46 4.71 -8.85
N ILE A 307 2.83 5.94 -8.46
CA ILE A 307 2.90 6.33 -7.05
C ILE A 307 1.48 6.63 -6.57
N ASP A 308 0.95 5.77 -5.69
CA ASP A 308 -0.28 6.06 -4.94
C ASP A 308 -0.09 7.31 -4.06
N GLY A 309 -1.02 8.25 -4.16
CA GLY A 309 -1.05 9.48 -3.37
C GLY A 309 -2.01 10.51 -3.95
N GLU A 310 -2.83 11.11 -3.09
CA GLU A 310 -3.91 12.03 -3.44
C GLU A 310 -3.69 13.42 -2.82
N GLU A 311 -4.49 14.40 -3.25
CA GLU A 311 -4.58 15.72 -2.63
C GLU A 311 -5.64 15.69 -1.52
N VAL A 312 -5.21 15.88 -0.28
CA VAL A 312 -6.08 15.89 0.92
C VAL A 312 -6.32 17.34 1.35
N THR A 313 -7.58 17.68 1.61
CA THR A 313 -8.00 18.99 2.10
C THR A 313 -8.07 18.97 3.64
N PHE A 314 -7.34 19.86 4.29
CA PHE A 314 -7.32 20.02 5.74
C PHE A 314 -8.16 21.23 6.17
N GLY A 315 -9.25 20.99 6.91
CA GLY A 315 -10.21 22.02 7.32
C GLY A 315 -10.30 22.23 8.83
N LEU A 316 -10.90 23.36 9.25
CA LEU A 316 -11.28 23.64 10.63
C LEU A 316 -12.80 23.43 10.84
N PRO A 317 -13.25 23.01 12.03
CA PRO A 317 -14.67 22.92 12.37
C PRO A 317 -15.31 24.30 12.72
N TYR A 318 -14.57 25.40 12.57
CA TYR A 318 -14.99 26.78 12.86
C TYR A 318 -14.41 27.76 11.82
N ASN A 319 -15.05 28.93 11.66
CA ASN A 319 -14.89 29.77 10.48
C ASN A 319 -13.74 30.80 10.56
N ASP A 320 -13.35 31.24 11.75
CA ASP A 320 -12.43 32.37 11.96
C ASP A 320 -11.80 32.30 13.37
N GLY A 321 -10.78 33.12 13.65
CA GLY A 321 -10.23 33.35 14.99
C GLY A 321 -8.81 32.85 15.27
N LEU A 322 -8.10 32.30 14.28
CA LEU A 322 -6.70 31.88 14.37
C LEU A 322 -5.85 32.54 13.27
N ASP A 323 -4.64 32.98 13.59
CA ASP A 323 -3.69 33.58 12.62
C ASP A 323 -2.91 32.54 11.79
N SER A 324 -2.77 31.32 12.32
CA SER A 324 -1.98 30.22 11.76
C SER A 324 -2.41 28.88 12.36
N VAL A 325 -2.47 27.82 11.53
CA VAL A 325 -2.65 26.43 11.99
C VAL A 325 -1.66 25.53 11.27
N LYS A 326 -0.62 25.08 11.98
CA LYS A 326 0.46 24.26 11.42
C LYS A 326 0.02 22.82 11.24
N LEU A 327 0.29 22.24 10.08
CA LEU A 327 0.10 20.82 9.80
C LEU A 327 1.36 20.02 10.13
N PHE A 328 1.19 18.92 10.86
CA PHE A 328 2.21 17.90 11.08
C PHE A 328 1.77 16.60 10.38
N ILE A 329 2.69 15.96 9.66
CA ILE A 329 2.48 14.69 8.97
C ILE A 329 3.41 13.62 9.57
N ASN A 330 2.84 12.49 10.01
CA ASN A 330 3.56 11.41 10.69
C ASN A 330 4.43 11.93 11.85
N GLY A 331 3.90 12.88 12.62
CA GLY A 331 4.58 13.57 13.74
C GLY A 331 5.58 14.68 13.36
N ASN A 332 5.93 14.84 12.08
CA ASN A 332 6.90 15.84 11.61
C ASN A 332 6.21 17.15 11.19
N ASP A 333 6.82 18.29 11.50
CA ASP A 333 6.36 19.61 11.02
C ASP A 333 6.50 19.68 9.49
N SER A 334 5.39 19.89 8.77
CA SER A 334 5.39 19.98 7.31
C SER A 334 5.76 21.36 6.78
N GLY A 335 5.83 22.38 7.64
CA GLY A 335 5.95 23.78 7.26
C GLY A 335 4.68 24.39 6.64
N ILE A 336 3.61 23.60 6.49
CA ILE A 336 2.34 24.03 5.90
C ILE A 336 1.43 24.64 6.97
N ASP A 337 0.77 25.73 6.61
CA ASP A 337 -0.25 26.41 7.40
C ASP A 337 -1.59 26.28 6.69
N ILE A 338 -2.54 25.53 7.26
CA ILE A 338 -3.78 25.13 6.57
C ILE A 338 -4.73 26.32 6.32
N LEU A 339 -4.50 27.46 6.98
CA LEU A 339 -5.20 28.72 6.67
C LEU A 339 -4.69 29.42 5.39
N LYS A 340 -3.57 28.94 4.85
CA LYS A 340 -2.88 29.51 3.68
C LYS A 340 -2.79 28.50 2.53
N GLN A 341 -2.77 27.22 2.84
CA GLN A 341 -2.86 26.09 1.92
C GLN A 341 -3.58 24.92 2.62
N ASP A 342 -4.87 24.77 2.37
CA ASP A 342 -5.73 23.69 2.87
C ASP A 342 -5.52 22.39 2.09
N ALA A 343 -5.35 22.47 0.77
CA ALA A 343 -5.07 21.34 -0.11
C ALA A 343 -3.58 20.94 -0.11
N VAL A 344 -3.29 19.69 0.26
CA VAL A 344 -1.92 19.16 0.44
C VAL A 344 -1.79 17.78 -0.19
N GLY A 345 -0.79 17.59 -1.05
CA GLY A 345 -0.52 16.30 -1.70
C GLY A 345 0.77 16.28 -2.53
N PRO A 346 1.13 15.12 -3.12
CA PRO A 346 0.46 13.84 -2.92
C PRO A 346 0.79 13.25 -1.54
N ILE A 347 -0.21 12.69 -0.86
CA ILE A 347 -0.08 11.90 0.37
C ILE A 347 -1.03 10.70 0.36
N LEU A 348 -0.79 9.68 1.19
CA LEU A 348 -1.67 8.52 1.30
C LEU A 348 -2.92 8.85 2.13
N ALA A 349 -4.09 8.52 1.60
CA ALA A 349 -5.40 8.65 2.24
C ALA A 349 -6.01 7.28 2.62
N ASP A 350 -5.18 6.26 2.84
CA ASP A 350 -5.57 4.87 3.14
C ASP A 350 -5.60 4.55 4.66
N GLY A 351 -5.28 5.52 5.50
CA GLY A 351 -5.12 5.38 6.95
C GLY A 351 -3.74 4.88 7.41
N SER A 352 -2.75 4.74 6.51
CA SER A 352 -1.36 4.40 6.88
C SER A 352 -0.58 5.58 7.46
N MET A 353 -0.99 6.81 7.14
CA MET A 353 -0.38 8.06 7.59
C MET A 353 -1.23 8.77 8.66
N THR A 354 -0.60 9.64 9.45
CA THR A 354 -1.27 10.48 10.44
C THR A 354 -1.08 11.98 10.19
N ALA A 355 -2.07 12.77 10.61
CA ALA A 355 -2.01 14.22 10.70
C ALA A 355 -2.19 14.68 12.16
N SER A 356 -1.52 15.75 12.56
CA SER A 356 -1.88 16.53 13.77
C SER A 356 -1.67 18.03 13.53
N PHE A 357 -2.32 18.87 14.33
CA PHE A 357 -2.37 20.32 14.09
C PHE A 357 -1.94 21.10 15.33
N GLU A 358 -1.21 22.20 15.15
CA GLU A 358 -0.80 23.11 16.24
C GLU A 358 -1.24 24.54 15.94
N ALA A 359 -1.82 25.22 16.92
CA ALA A 359 -2.29 26.60 16.80
C ALA A 359 -2.19 27.36 18.13
N ASP A 360 -2.02 28.68 18.04
CA ASP A 360 -1.99 29.58 19.19
C ASP A 360 -3.38 30.16 19.47
N PHE A 361 -3.99 29.77 20.59
CA PHE A 361 -5.25 30.30 21.08
C PHE A 361 -4.98 31.43 22.12
N PRO A 362 -5.97 32.29 22.45
CA PRO A 362 -5.76 33.38 23.41
C PRO A 362 -5.33 32.94 24.82
N TRP A 363 -5.62 31.70 25.22
CA TRP A 363 -5.17 31.09 26.48
C TRP A 363 -3.86 30.27 26.36
N GLY A 364 -3.30 30.11 25.16
CA GLY A 364 -2.04 29.40 24.92
C GLY A 364 -2.04 28.52 23.66
N THR A 365 -0.85 28.01 23.30
CA THR A 365 -0.69 27.03 22.22
C THR A 365 -1.37 25.72 22.54
N MET A 366 -2.12 25.17 21.59
CA MET A 366 -2.71 23.84 21.66
C MET A 366 -2.24 22.99 20.48
N LYS A 367 -2.17 21.67 20.69
CA LYS A 367 -1.92 20.68 19.64
C LYS A 367 -2.96 19.56 19.71
N THR A 368 -3.42 19.07 18.56
CA THR A 368 -4.31 17.91 18.49
C THR A 368 -3.53 16.61 18.71
N GLU A 369 -4.23 15.56 19.11
CA GLU A 369 -3.76 14.18 18.91
C GLU A 369 -3.52 13.89 17.42
N GLU A 370 -2.77 12.82 17.14
CA GLU A 370 -2.60 12.32 15.77
C GLU A 370 -3.84 11.54 15.31
N VAL A 371 -4.44 11.97 14.20
CA VAL A 371 -5.56 11.31 13.54
C VAL A 371 -5.09 10.62 12.24
N PRO A 372 -5.62 9.44 11.87
CA PRO A 372 -5.29 8.81 10.60
C PRO A 372 -5.82 9.64 9.42
N ILE A 373 -5.11 9.59 8.30
CA ILE A 373 -5.52 10.19 7.03
C ILE A 373 -6.18 9.06 6.21
N ASP A 374 -7.48 8.84 6.41
CA ASP A 374 -8.28 7.78 5.76
C ASP A 374 -9.38 8.34 4.82
N SER A 375 -9.20 9.61 4.41
CA SER A 375 -10.19 10.43 3.70
C SER A 375 -9.50 11.58 2.95
N TYR A 376 -10.08 12.02 1.83
CA TYR A 376 -9.68 13.23 1.10
C TYR A 376 -9.95 14.54 1.86
N TYR A 377 -10.66 14.48 2.98
CA TYR A 377 -10.92 15.62 3.87
C TYR A 377 -10.72 15.22 5.34
N VAL A 378 -9.94 16.00 6.07
CA VAL A 378 -9.58 15.79 7.48
C VAL A 378 -9.78 17.09 8.27
N GLU A 379 -10.40 16.99 9.46
CA GLU A 379 -10.74 18.15 10.29
C GLU A 379 -9.79 18.31 11.48
N ALA A 380 -9.18 19.50 11.60
CA ALA A 380 -8.32 19.90 12.70
C ALA A 380 -9.13 20.17 13.98
N LYS A 381 -9.48 19.09 14.69
CA LYS A 381 -10.31 19.11 15.90
C LYS A 381 -9.46 19.30 17.15
N PHE A 382 -9.40 20.54 17.62
CA PHE A 382 -8.79 20.93 18.88
C PHE A 382 -9.72 20.63 20.06
N THR A 383 -9.23 19.90 21.06
CA THR A 383 -9.92 19.55 22.31
C THR A 383 -9.37 20.36 23.48
N ALA A 384 -10.22 20.80 24.41
CA ALA A 384 -9.79 21.58 25.57
C ALA A 384 -8.77 20.80 26.43
N SER A 385 -7.61 21.41 26.74
CA SER A 385 -6.62 20.82 27.66
C SER A 385 -7.14 20.81 29.10
N ASP A 386 -6.51 20.02 29.97
CA ASP A 386 -6.90 19.93 31.38
C ASP A 386 -6.88 21.29 32.10
N GLU A 387 -5.94 22.18 31.75
CA GLU A 387 -5.88 23.55 32.28
C GLU A 387 -7.07 24.40 31.82
N VAL A 388 -7.48 24.27 30.55
CA VAL A 388 -8.64 24.98 29.98
C VAL A 388 -9.94 24.43 30.59
N LYS A 389 -10.07 23.10 30.70
CA LYS A 389 -11.19 22.44 31.38
C LYS A 389 -11.30 22.91 32.84
N GLN A 390 -10.20 22.92 33.60
CA GLN A 390 -10.20 23.39 34.99
C GLN A 390 -10.58 24.87 35.10
N ALA A 391 -10.08 25.74 34.22
CA ALA A 391 -10.43 27.16 34.23
C ALA A 391 -11.93 27.40 33.96
N ILE A 392 -12.53 26.60 33.08
CA ILE A 392 -13.98 26.61 32.81
C ILE A 392 -14.77 26.07 34.01
N GLN A 393 -14.35 24.93 34.58
CA GLN A 393 -14.99 24.35 35.77
C GLN A 393 -14.98 25.31 36.97
N ASP A 394 -13.83 25.94 37.25
CA ASP A 394 -13.69 26.94 38.31
C ASP A 394 -14.60 28.16 38.05
N THR A 395 -14.76 28.56 36.78
CA THR A 395 -15.64 29.66 36.37
C THR A 395 -17.12 29.32 36.59
N ILE A 396 -17.57 28.10 36.23
CA ILE A 396 -18.95 27.62 36.48
C ILE A 396 -19.19 27.45 37.99
N VAL A 397 -18.22 26.93 38.74
CA VAL A 397 -18.28 26.79 40.20
C VAL A 397 -18.35 28.16 40.90
N GLN A 398 -17.66 29.18 40.38
CA GLN A 398 -17.79 30.55 40.87
C GLN A 398 -19.13 31.18 40.46
N TYR A 399 -19.61 30.95 39.24
CA TYR A 399 -20.91 31.41 38.74
C TYR A 399 -22.06 30.99 39.64
N ASN A 400 -22.19 29.70 39.96
CA ASN A 400 -23.28 29.22 40.81
C ASN A 400 -23.25 29.82 42.23
N LYS A 401 -22.07 30.21 42.74
CA LYS A 401 -21.91 30.89 44.04
C LYS A 401 -22.23 32.39 43.96
N GLU A 402 -21.89 33.05 42.86
CA GLU A 402 -22.23 34.45 42.59
C GLU A 402 -23.73 34.62 42.27
N LEU A 403 -24.32 33.68 41.54
CA LEU A 403 -25.76 33.58 41.23
C LEU A 403 -26.61 33.63 42.50
N LEU A 404 -26.36 32.72 43.45
CA LEU A 404 -27.09 32.69 44.72
C LEU A 404 -26.97 34.00 45.52
N ALA A 405 -25.80 34.65 45.47
CA ALA A 405 -25.59 35.95 46.12
C ALA A 405 -26.25 37.11 45.36
N ALA A 406 -26.34 37.02 44.03
CA ALA A 406 -27.00 37.99 43.15
C ALA A 406 -28.52 37.95 43.34
N ILE A 407 -29.15 36.79 43.15
CA ILE A 407 -30.62 36.66 43.25
C ILE A 407 -31.12 37.05 44.63
N THR A 408 -30.45 36.60 45.71
CA THR A 408 -30.87 36.94 47.08
C THR A 408 -30.63 38.39 47.48
N THR A 409 -29.96 39.22 46.67
CA THR A 409 -29.75 40.65 46.99
C THR A 409 -30.32 41.62 45.95
N ALA A 410 -30.53 41.17 44.71
CA ALA A 410 -30.77 41.99 43.52
C ALA A 410 -29.71 43.10 43.34
N ASP A 411 -28.43 42.71 43.41
CA ASP A 411 -27.26 43.58 43.23
C ASP A 411 -26.31 42.99 42.17
N GLU A 412 -26.29 43.60 41.00
CA GLU A 412 -25.42 43.28 39.84
C GLU A 412 -23.93 43.06 40.23
N LYS A 413 -23.45 43.76 41.26
CA LYS A 413 -22.05 43.75 41.73
C LYS A 413 -21.66 42.48 42.48
N LYS A 414 -22.55 41.49 42.52
CA LYS A 414 -22.27 40.12 42.99
C LYS A 414 -21.64 39.26 41.90
N PHE A 415 -21.86 39.59 40.63
CA PHE A 415 -21.23 38.91 39.51
C PHE A 415 -19.90 39.55 39.10
N THR A 416 -18.92 38.70 38.76
CA THR A 416 -17.57 39.06 38.28
C THR A 416 -17.10 38.22 37.09
N ILE A 417 -17.76 37.08 36.85
CA ILE A 417 -17.44 36.04 35.85
C ILE A 417 -18.61 35.71 34.90
N ALA A 418 -19.54 36.64 34.69
CA ALA A 418 -20.61 36.56 33.70
C ALA A 418 -20.57 37.75 32.73
N THR A 419 -21.28 37.67 31.60
CA THR A 419 -21.46 38.78 30.65
C THR A 419 -22.56 39.75 31.09
N GLU A 420 -22.57 40.97 30.55
CA GLU A 420 -23.51 42.03 30.94
C GLU A 420 -24.98 41.67 30.65
N GLU A 421 -25.22 40.86 29.61
CA GLU A 421 -26.52 40.33 29.22
C GLU A 421 -27.06 39.34 30.25
N VAL A 422 -26.31 38.26 30.54
CA VAL A 422 -26.64 37.28 31.60
C VAL A 422 -26.87 37.96 32.95
N VAL A 423 -26.02 38.92 33.32
CA VAL A 423 -26.17 39.67 34.57
C VAL A 423 -27.43 40.54 34.58
N THR A 424 -27.86 41.08 33.43
CA THR A 424 -29.04 41.95 33.35
C THR A 424 -30.31 41.14 33.60
N ASP A 425 -30.51 40.03 32.88
CA ASP A 425 -31.74 39.23 32.97
C ASP A 425 -31.95 38.69 34.40
N ILE A 426 -30.93 38.04 34.97
CA ILE A 426 -30.97 37.48 36.34
C ILE A 426 -31.27 38.56 37.39
N ILE A 427 -30.75 39.78 37.20
CA ILE A 427 -30.92 40.87 38.15
C ILE A 427 -32.26 41.61 37.95
N ASP A 428 -32.88 41.55 36.77
CA ASP A 428 -34.25 42.04 36.55
C ASP A 428 -35.30 41.06 37.09
N ASP A 429 -35.12 39.74 36.94
CA ASP A 429 -35.95 38.74 37.62
C ASP A 429 -35.82 38.86 39.15
N ALA A 430 -34.60 38.98 39.69
CA ALA A 430 -34.38 39.18 41.12
C ALA A 430 -34.96 40.52 41.67
N LYS A 431 -35.14 41.54 40.81
CA LYS A 431 -35.91 42.74 41.17
C LYS A 431 -37.41 42.46 41.19
N TYR A 432 -37.92 41.72 40.20
CA TYR A 432 -39.33 41.35 40.12
C TYR A 432 -39.78 40.53 41.33
N ASP A 433 -39.02 39.51 41.73
CA ASP A 433 -39.32 38.68 42.92
C ASP A 433 -39.42 39.53 44.20
N LYS A 434 -38.47 40.46 44.33
CA LYS A 434 -38.36 41.43 45.42
C LYS A 434 -39.47 42.48 45.44
N GLU A 435 -40.04 42.82 44.28
CA GLU A 435 -41.24 43.67 44.18
C GLU A 435 -42.54 42.91 44.48
N ASN A 436 -42.57 41.58 44.27
CA ASN A 436 -43.75 40.73 44.50
C ASN A 436 -43.76 40.01 45.86
N GLU A 437 -42.77 40.25 46.72
CA GLU A 437 -42.57 39.55 48.01
C GLU A 437 -42.52 38.00 47.85
N TYR A 438 -41.92 37.54 46.75
CA TYR A 438 -41.44 36.17 46.58
C TYR A 438 -40.04 36.07 47.20
N TYR A 439 -39.73 34.94 47.86
CA TYR A 439 -38.49 34.75 48.61
C TYR A 439 -37.79 33.46 48.16
N TYR A 440 -36.46 33.52 48.09
CA TYR A 440 -35.60 32.36 47.87
C TYR A 440 -34.73 32.12 49.10
N LYS A 441 -34.49 30.83 49.40
CA LYS A 441 -33.49 30.38 50.36
C LYS A 441 -32.79 29.15 49.80
N GLY A 442 -31.47 29.11 49.83
CA GLY A 442 -30.76 27.94 49.35
C GLY A 442 -29.25 27.98 49.54
N LYS A 443 -28.59 26.90 49.12
CA LYS A 443 -27.13 26.75 49.12
C LYS A 443 -26.68 25.85 47.97
N PHE A 444 -25.59 26.26 47.31
CA PHE A 444 -24.94 25.47 46.27
C PHE A 444 -24.20 24.28 46.89
N ILE A 445 -24.57 23.06 46.49
CA ILE A 445 -23.98 21.80 46.97
C ILE A 445 -22.81 21.38 46.09
N GLY A 446 -22.95 21.56 44.77
CA GLY A 446 -21.94 21.12 43.82
C GLY A 446 -22.45 21.10 42.39
N VAL A 447 -21.61 20.59 41.49
CA VAL A 447 -21.89 20.45 40.07
C VAL A 447 -21.11 19.25 39.54
N ASP A 448 -21.74 18.47 38.66
CA ASP A 448 -21.11 17.41 37.89
C ASP A 448 -20.95 17.88 36.44
N PHE A 449 -19.78 17.66 35.86
CA PHE A 449 -19.46 18.03 34.47
C PHE A 449 -19.32 16.79 33.59
N ASN A 450 -19.90 16.82 32.39
CA ASN A 450 -19.61 15.82 31.36
C ASN A 450 -18.19 16.07 30.81
N SER A 451 -17.26 15.13 31.01
CA SER A 451 -15.83 15.28 30.66
C SER A 451 -15.57 15.48 29.16
N GLU A 452 -16.49 15.00 28.31
CA GLU A 452 -16.43 15.08 26.85
C GLU A 452 -17.09 16.36 26.31
N SER A 453 -17.98 17.00 27.07
CA SER A 453 -18.80 18.13 26.61
C SER A 453 -18.06 19.45 26.36
N PHE A 454 -16.78 19.54 26.75
CA PHE A 454 -15.92 20.74 26.68
C PHE A 454 -15.52 21.09 25.23
N VAL A 455 -16.50 21.44 24.41
CA VAL A 455 -16.35 21.76 22.98
C VAL A 455 -16.02 23.24 22.80
N ILE A 456 -14.84 23.52 22.25
CA ILE A 456 -14.39 24.87 21.87
C ILE A 456 -14.93 25.21 20.47
N SER A 457 -15.36 26.46 20.26
CA SER A 457 -15.81 26.98 18.95
C SER A 457 -15.57 28.48 18.82
N ASN A 458 -15.58 28.98 17.58
CA ASN A 458 -15.60 30.41 17.28
C ASN A 458 -16.43 30.66 16.01
N TYR A 459 -17.50 31.44 16.16
CA TYR A 459 -18.42 31.79 15.06
C TYR A 459 -18.30 33.26 14.61
N GLY A 460 -17.22 33.95 15.02
CA GLY A 460 -16.90 35.33 14.63
C GLY A 460 -17.12 36.38 15.72
N GLU A 461 -17.75 36.01 16.84
CA GLU A 461 -17.99 36.93 17.98
C GLU A 461 -17.02 36.72 19.16
N GLY A 462 -16.19 35.67 19.09
CA GLY A 462 -15.19 35.33 20.09
C GLY A 462 -15.07 33.81 20.28
N TRP A 463 -14.08 33.41 21.07
CA TRP A 463 -13.92 32.01 21.47
C TRP A 463 -14.93 31.64 22.55
N VAL A 464 -15.74 30.63 22.27
CA VAL A 464 -16.71 30.06 23.19
C VAL A 464 -16.37 28.60 23.53
N ALA A 465 -16.80 28.16 24.71
CA ALA A 465 -16.77 26.78 25.14
C ALA A 465 -18.14 26.37 25.71
N GLY A 466 -18.74 25.33 25.14
CA GLY A 466 -19.91 24.67 25.73
C GLY A 466 -19.48 23.67 26.81
N VAL A 467 -20.32 23.48 27.84
CA VAL A 467 -20.20 22.41 28.85
C VAL A 467 -21.59 22.00 29.33
N ASP A 468 -21.88 20.69 29.30
CA ASP A 468 -23.08 20.12 29.92
C ASP A 468 -22.80 19.77 31.38
N THR A 469 -23.74 20.11 32.26
CA THR A 469 -23.61 19.93 33.71
C THR A 469 -24.89 19.45 34.39
N LYS A 470 -24.73 18.85 35.57
CA LYS A 470 -25.80 18.62 36.55
C LYS A 470 -25.49 19.38 37.82
N THR A 471 -26.26 20.43 38.07
CA THR A 471 -26.03 21.37 39.18
C THR A 471 -26.88 20.97 40.39
N TYR A 472 -26.29 20.99 41.59
CA TYR A 472 -26.93 20.51 42.82
C TYR A 472 -27.13 21.64 43.83
N TYR A 473 -28.36 21.75 44.34
CA TYR A 473 -28.77 22.73 45.34
C TYR A 473 -29.52 22.04 46.50
N GLU A 474 -29.48 22.65 47.68
CA GLU A 474 -30.53 22.49 48.69
C GLU A 474 -31.24 23.84 48.79
N GLU A 475 -32.51 23.91 48.39
CA GLU A 475 -33.24 25.18 48.23
C GLU A 475 -34.75 25.10 48.50
N ASP A 476 -35.37 26.27 48.66
CA ASP A 476 -36.81 26.49 48.78
C ASP A 476 -37.18 27.91 48.29
N SER A 477 -38.39 28.07 47.76
CA SER A 477 -38.91 29.36 47.29
C SER A 477 -40.41 29.51 47.56
N TRP A 478 -40.81 30.62 48.18
CA TRP A 478 -42.16 30.78 48.75
C TRP A 478 -42.66 32.23 48.73
N TYR A 479 -43.97 32.39 48.96
CA TYR A 479 -44.63 33.69 49.11
C TYR A 479 -45.09 33.88 50.56
N GLY A 480 -44.94 35.10 51.09
CA GLY A 480 -45.49 35.47 52.40
C GLY A 480 -44.82 34.78 53.61
N ASP A 481 -45.64 34.48 54.63
CA ASP A 481 -45.19 34.07 55.98
C ASP A 481 -44.89 32.56 56.14
N GLU A 482 -44.58 31.83 55.07
CA GLU A 482 -44.28 30.40 55.16
C GLU A 482 -42.87 30.14 55.74
N GLU A 483 -42.70 29.03 56.47
CA GLU A 483 -41.41 28.64 57.08
C GLU A 483 -40.63 27.74 56.11
N PRO A 484 -39.51 28.23 55.54
CA PRO A 484 -38.84 27.55 54.43
C PRO A 484 -38.11 26.28 54.85
N LYS A 485 -38.16 25.27 53.99
CA LYS A 485 -37.57 23.94 54.16
C LYS A 485 -36.80 23.58 52.90
N LEU A 486 -35.48 23.66 52.99
CA LEU A 486 -34.61 23.28 51.88
C LEU A 486 -34.83 21.81 51.51
N GLU A 487 -35.18 21.55 50.26
CA GLU A 487 -35.21 20.20 49.67
C GLU A 487 -34.06 20.08 48.65
N GLU A 488 -33.65 18.85 48.33
CA GLU A 488 -32.59 18.60 47.34
C GLU A 488 -33.13 18.89 45.93
N ALA A 489 -32.58 19.89 45.26
CA ALA A 489 -32.87 20.25 43.88
C ALA A 489 -31.69 19.90 42.97
N THR A 490 -31.97 19.62 41.70
CA THR A 490 -30.96 19.17 40.73
C THR A 490 -31.38 19.55 39.31
N ASP A 491 -30.53 20.31 38.62
CA ASP A 491 -30.81 20.87 37.30
C ASP A 491 -29.81 20.37 36.25
N ASP A 492 -30.31 19.87 35.12
CA ASP A 492 -29.51 19.57 33.93
C ASP A 492 -29.29 20.87 33.12
N VAL A 493 -28.11 21.48 33.26
CA VAL A 493 -27.79 22.83 32.79
C VAL A 493 -26.65 22.82 31.78
N GLY A 494 -26.92 23.38 30.61
CA GLY A 494 -25.91 23.66 29.57
C GLY A 494 -25.36 25.07 29.77
N TYR A 495 -24.04 25.17 29.96
CA TYR A 495 -23.33 26.43 30.04
C TYR A 495 -22.62 26.72 28.72
N GLU A 496 -22.75 27.95 28.21
CA GLU A 496 -21.80 28.50 27.25
C GLU A 496 -20.93 29.54 27.96
N LEU A 497 -19.61 29.44 27.79
CA LEU A 497 -18.66 30.42 28.28
C LEU A 497 -17.95 31.11 27.11
N ILE A 498 -17.69 32.40 27.24
CA ILE A 498 -16.88 33.19 26.30
C ILE A 498 -15.56 33.61 26.94
N TYR A 499 -14.47 33.62 26.17
CA TYR A 499 -13.16 34.08 26.65
C TYR A 499 -13.01 35.60 26.47
N ASP A 500 -12.88 36.34 27.56
CA ASP A 500 -12.58 37.77 27.54
C ASP A 500 -11.07 37.98 27.43
N GLU A 501 -10.58 38.11 26.19
CA GLU A 501 -9.17 38.36 25.87
C GLU A 501 -8.56 39.60 26.58
N LYS A 502 -9.38 40.57 27.00
CA LYS A 502 -8.89 41.78 27.71
C LYS A 502 -8.74 41.56 29.22
N GLN A 503 -9.31 40.46 29.73
CA GLN A 503 -9.23 40.03 31.13
C GLN A 503 -8.54 38.67 31.29
N GLU A 504 -8.08 38.08 30.19
CA GLU A 504 -7.40 36.77 30.11
C GLU A 504 -8.18 35.63 30.81
N LYS A 505 -9.53 35.69 30.78
CA LYS A 505 -10.40 34.80 31.56
C LYS A 505 -11.69 34.41 30.85
N TRP A 506 -12.21 33.23 31.17
CA TRP A 506 -13.57 32.80 30.81
C TRP A 506 -14.64 33.58 31.59
N LYS A 507 -15.83 33.69 30.99
CA LYS A 507 -17.06 34.16 31.61
C LYS A 507 -18.24 33.32 31.13
N VAL A 508 -19.25 33.10 31.97
CA VAL A 508 -20.54 32.58 31.52
C VAL A 508 -21.20 33.59 30.58
N ASN A 509 -21.50 33.15 29.36
CA ASN A 509 -22.10 33.93 28.27
C ASN A 509 -23.59 33.60 28.08
N TYR A 510 -23.97 32.34 28.32
CA TYR A 510 -25.35 31.86 28.27
C TYR A 510 -25.51 30.66 29.21
N VAL A 511 -26.74 30.49 29.72
CA VAL A 511 -27.15 29.36 30.56
C VAL A 511 -28.49 28.86 30.05
N GLY A 512 -28.60 27.56 29.80
CA GLY A 512 -29.81 26.95 29.25
C GLY A 512 -29.95 25.47 29.60
N TRP A 513 -30.81 24.77 28.87
CA TRP A 513 -31.03 23.33 29.06
C TRP A 513 -29.80 22.51 28.62
N GLY A 514 -29.32 21.62 29.50
CA GLY A 514 -28.19 20.74 29.21
C GLY A 514 -28.60 19.43 28.53
N GLY A 515 -27.63 18.77 27.87
CA GLY A 515 -27.76 17.39 27.42
C GLY A 515 -27.93 16.39 28.57
N SER A 516 -28.44 15.19 28.28
CA SER A 516 -28.54 14.14 29.31
C SER A 516 -27.15 13.68 29.77
N MET A 517 -27.02 13.46 31.07
CA MET A 517 -25.82 12.93 31.72
C MET A 517 -25.85 11.41 31.94
N ASP A 518 -26.90 10.69 31.53
CA ASP A 518 -27.15 9.32 31.98
C ASP A 518 -26.04 8.30 31.62
N ASP A 519 -25.33 8.52 30.51
CA ASP A 519 -24.21 7.70 30.02
C ASP A 519 -22.85 8.47 30.00
N ALA A 520 -22.78 9.67 30.58
CA ALA A 520 -21.58 10.52 30.50
C ALA A 520 -20.46 10.11 31.48
N GLU A 521 -19.19 10.35 31.11
CA GLU A 521 -18.10 10.35 32.09
C GLU A 521 -18.16 11.65 32.91
N ILE A 522 -18.22 11.52 34.24
CA ILE A 522 -18.48 12.63 35.17
C ILE A 522 -17.22 13.06 35.90
N ILE A 523 -16.97 14.38 35.90
CA ILE A 523 -16.04 15.06 36.80
C ILE A 523 -16.87 15.70 37.93
N GLU A 524 -16.76 15.19 39.15
CA GLU A 524 -17.54 15.69 40.31
C GLU A 524 -16.89 16.90 40.99
N TYR A 525 -17.66 17.97 41.21
CA TYR A 525 -17.36 19.02 42.19
C TYR A 525 -18.40 19.04 43.31
N ARG A 526 -17.95 19.03 44.57
CA ARG A 526 -18.81 19.24 45.76
C ARG A 526 -18.20 20.31 46.65
N GLU A 527 -19.02 21.28 47.05
CA GLU A 527 -18.62 22.37 47.93
C GLU A 527 -18.38 21.84 49.35
N LYS A 528 -17.28 22.26 49.98
CA LYS A 528 -16.83 21.76 51.29
C LYS A 528 -17.53 22.46 52.44
N GLU A 529 -17.91 23.72 52.25
CA GLU A 529 -18.70 24.50 53.21
C GLU A 529 -19.85 25.23 52.49
N PRO A 530 -20.93 24.51 52.09
CA PRO A 530 -22.09 25.09 51.39
C PRO A 530 -22.69 26.26 52.16
N LYS A 531 -22.73 27.44 51.54
CA LYS A 531 -23.20 28.67 52.17
C LYS A 531 -24.69 28.88 51.93
N GLU A 532 -25.45 28.78 53.01
CA GLU A 532 -26.85 29.18 53.03
C GLU A 532 -26.99 30.69 52.80
N VAL A 533 -27.81 31.06 51.81
CA VAL A 533 -28.27 32.42 51.55
C VAL A 533 -29.79 32.51 51.71
N THR A 534 -30.31 33.72 51.88
CA THR A 534 -31.75 34.01 51.95
C THR A 534 -32.00 35.39 51.37
N SER A 535 -33.09 35.57 50.62
CA SER A 535 -33.54 36.85 50.08
C SER A 535 -33.45 37.97 51.12
N ALA A 536 -32.62 38.99 50.87
CA ALA A 536 -32.32 40.09 51.78
C ALA A 536 -33.50 41.07 52.02
N TRP A 537 -34.69 40.77 51.47
CA TRP A 537 -35.95 41.46 51.71
C TRP A 537 -36.92 40.67 52.61
N PHE A 538 -36.62 39.40 52.93
CA PHE A 538 -37.22 38.63 54.03
C PHE A 538 -36.82 39.24 55.39
N LYS A 539 -37.67 39.16 56.43
CA LYS A 539 -37.58 40.01 57.63
C LYS A 539 -37.82 39.28 58.95
#